data_AF-A0A0D0CJ16-F1
#
_entry.id   AF-A0A0D0CJ16-F1
#
_cell.length_a   1.000
_cell.length_b   1.000
_cell.length_c   1.000
_cell.angle_alpha   90.00
_cell.angle_beta   90.00
_cell.angle_gamma   90.00
#
_symmetry.space_group_name_H-M   'P 1'
#
loop_
_entity.id
_entity.type
_entity.pdbx_description
1 polymer ?
#
loop_
_entity_poly.entity_id
_entity_poly.type
_entity_poly.pdbx_seq_one_letter_code
_entity_poly.pdbx_strand_id
1 'polypeptide(L)'
;MALSAHILRSNFSVDLARPVSLETLEALGRKTASLSGSQDLEQSAQKLAQEWGLSLTHEDSVVPLDLKQGTSNPSKKLSEFPLIITSTCRTFAATDDAAILLKSGNIYFDVEDVISKNRIRVEFGPRHIYHIPAGAKLRFTFSDQTTNMAGLAFIKDGLTNVGVFEEKDLDNHTSREAYLRNIEKFERMIVH
;
A
#
# COMPACT_ATOMS: atom_id res chain seq x y z
N MET A 1 8.70 15.03 4.15
CA MET A 1 9.03 13.81 4.91
C MET A 1 9.37 12.72 3.90
N ALA A 2 10.49 12.04 4.05
CA ALA A 2 10.85 10.89 3.22
C ALA A 2 10.10 9.63 3.73
N LEU A 3 9.97 8.61 2.89
CA LEU A 3 9.46 7.31 3.33
C LEU A 3 10.40 6.73 4.41
N SER A 4 9.82 6.26 5.51
CA SER A 4 10.53 5.57 6.58
C SER A 4 9.95 4.16 6.76
N ALA A 5 10.80 3.19 7.06
CA ALA A 5 10.38 1.81 7.26
C ALA A 5 11.18 1.18 8.40
N HIS A 6 10.50 0.52 9.33
CA HIS A 6 11.11 -0.07 10.53
C HIS A 6 10.47 -1.40 10.89
N ILE A 7 11.25 -2.33 11.41
CA ILE A 7 10.73 -3.59 11.96
C ILE A 7 9.86 -3.30 13.18
N LEU A 8 8.71 -3.97 13.30
CA LEU A 8 7.87 -3.89 14.49
C LEU A 8 8.41 -4.75 15.63
N ARG A 9 8.44 -4.20 16.85
CA ARG A 9 8.68 -4.96 18.10
C ARG A 9 7.39 -5.56 18.66
N SER A 10 6.27 -4.85 18.46
CA SER A 10 4.94 -5.28 18.87
C SER A 10 3.91 -4.72 17.89
N ASN A 11 2.61 -4.97 18.10
CA ASN A 11 1.56 -4.47 17.20
C ASN A 11 1.52 -2.93 17.08
N PHE A 12 2.09 -2.21 18.03
CA PHE A 12 1.99 -0.75 18.13
C PHE A 12 3.34 -0.03 18.29
N SER A 13 4.46 -0.77 18.29
CA SER A 13 5.79 -0.20 18.54
C SER A 13 6.79 -0.67 17.50
N VAL A 14 7.53 0.28 16.94
CA VAL A 14 8.63 0.05 15.99
C VAL A 14 9.97 -0.07 16.71
N ASP A 15 10.88 -0.81 16.10
CA ASP A 15 12.29 -0.86 16.46
C ASP A 15 13.07 0.22 15.69
N LEU A 16 13.27 1.39 16.30
CA LEU A 16 14.02 2.48 15.68
C LEU A 16 15.49 2.13 15.39
N ALA A 17 16.04 1.11 16.05
CA ALA A 17 17.41 0.64 15.79
C ALA A 17 17.50 -0.30 14.58
N ARG A 18 16.36 -0.70 13.99
CA ARG A 18 16.28 -1.64 12.86
C ARG A 18 15.49 -1.02 11.70
N PRO A 19 16.05 0.00 11.02
CA PRO A 19 15.46 0.53 9.80
C PRO A 19 15.48 -0.52 8.69
N VAL A 20 14.51 -0.43 7.80
CA VAL A 20 14.37 -1.28 6.62
C VAL A 20 14.72 -0.44 5.39
N SER A 21 15.58 -0.99 4.53
CA SER A 21 16.01 -0.32 3.32
C SER A 21 14.93 -0.33 2.24
N LEU A 22 15.03 0.58 1.26
CA LEU A 22 14.16 0.54 0.09
C LEU A 22 14.35 -0.74 -0.72
N GLU A 23 15.58 -1.24 -0.84
CA GLU A 23 15.90 -2.50 -1.52
C GLU A 23 15.15 -3.70 -0.90
N THR A 24 15.01 -3.70 0.43
CA THR A 24 14.21 -4.73 1.12
C THR A 24 12.72 -4.61 0.75
N LEU A 25 12.18 -3.41 0.64
CA LEU A 25 10.79 -3.22 0.18
C LEU A 25 10.61 -3.62 -1.29
N GLU A 26 11.59 -3.32 -2.14
CA GLU A 26 11.62 -3.74 -3.55
C GLU A 26 11.70 -5.25 -3.70
N ALA A 27 12.49 -5.93 -2.86
CA ALA A 27 12.53 -7.39 -2.79
C ALA A 27 11.19 -8.02 -2.39
N LEU A 28 10.33 -7.25 -1.69
CA LEU A 28 8.95 -7.63 -1.38
C LEU A 28 7.96 -7.22 -2.49
N GLY A 29 8.45 -6.84 -3.67
CA GLY A 29 7.66 -6.43 -4.84
C GLY A 29 7.08 -5.00 -4.73
N ARG A 30 7.49 -4.23 -3.73
CA ARG A 30 6.92 -2.91 -3.44
C ARG A 30 7.79 -1.83 -4.06
N LYS A 31 7.17 -0.81 -4.63
CA LYS A 31 7.87 0.31 -5.28
C LYS A 31 7.44 1.60 -4.62
N THR A 32 8.35 2.56 -4.58
CA THR A 32 8.04 3.89 -4.07
C THR A 32 8.83 4.96 -4.80
N ALA A 33 8.29 6.17 -4.88
CA ALA A 33 9.01 7.31 -5.41
C ALA A 33 8.55 8.61 -4.74
N SER A 34 9.46 9.58 -4.70
CA SER A 34 9.16 10.97 -4.35
C SER A 34 8.90 11.78 -5.61
N LEU A 35 7.82 12.55 -5.61
CA LEU A 35 7.39 13.46 -6.68
C LEU A 35 7.54 14.93 -6.25
N SER A 36 8.51 15.19 -5.36
CA SER A 36 8.72 16.52 -4.76
C SER A 36 9.14 17.62 -5.76
N GLY A 37 9.63 17.23 -6.95
CA GLY A 37 9.98 18.16 -8.04
C GLY A 37 8.89 18.34 -9.09
N SER A 38 7.76 17.62 -9.00
CA SER A 38 6.73 17.68 -10.04
C SER A 38 5.82 18.91 -9.91
N GLN A 39 5.54 19.56 -11.04
CA GLN A 39 4.59 20.66 -11.15
C GLN A 39 3.14 20.16 -11.19
N ASP A 40 2.88 19.05 -11.88
CA ASP A 40 1.60 18.33 -11.88
C ASP A 40 1.76 16.97 -11.19
N LEU A 41 1.45 16.98 -9.89
CA LEU A 41 1.63 15.83 -9.02
C LEU A 41 0.75 14.64 -9.43
N GLU A 42 -0.49 14.88 -9.84
CA GLU A 42 -1.45 13.83 -10.16
C GLU A 42 -1.10 13.16 -11.48
N GLN A 43 -0.82 13.96 -12.52
CA GLN A 43 -0.41 13.43 -13.82
C GLN A 43 0.90 12.64 -13.72
N SER A 44 1.85 13.14 -12.92
CA SER A 44 3.14 12.45 -12.72
C SER A 44 2.98 11.13 -11.97
N ALA A 45 2.13 11.11 -10.93
CA ALA A 45 1.82 9.90 -10.19
C ALA A 45 1.08 8.87 -11.06
N GLN A 46 0.12 9.31 -11.87
CA GLN A 46 -0.61 8.46 -12.80
C GLN A 46 0.33 7.82 -13.83
N LYS A 47 1.21 8.61 -14.43
CA LYS A 47 2.21 8.12 -15.38
C LYS A 47 3.12 7.08 -14.72
N LEU A 48 3.61 7.36 -13.51
CA LEU A 48 4.47 6.43 -12.79
C LEU A 48 3.75 5.12 -12.41
N ALA A 49 2.47 5.21 -12.02
CA ALA A 49 1.64 4.02 -11.78
C ALA A 49 1.52 3.16 -13.05
N GLN A 50 1.32 3.77 -14.22
CA GLN A 50 1.29 3.07 -15.50
C GLN A 50 2.65 2.45 -15.86
N GLU A 51 3.76 3.16 -15.61
CA GLU A 51 5.13 2.63 -15.77
C GLU A 51 5.39 1.42 -14.86
N TRP A 52 4.73 1.35 -13.70
CA TRP A 52 4.78 0.20 -12.81
C TRP A 52 3.88 -0.97 -13.25
N GLY A 53 3.08 -0.79 -14.30
CA GLY A 53 2.23 -1.84 -14.88
C GLY A 53 0.75 -1.74 -14.51
N LEU A 54 0.31 -0.65 -13.85
CA LEU A 54 -1.10 -0.46 -13.55
C LEU A 54 -1.84 0.03 -14.79
N SER A 55 -2.71 -0.81 -15.34
CA SER A 55 -3.62 -0.43 -16.41
C SER A 55 -4.77 0.39 -15.83
N LEU A 56 -4.74 1.71 -16.05
CA LEU A 56 -5.73 2.66 -15.54
C LEU A 56 -6.79 2.99 -16.60
N THR A 57 -7.40 1.95 -17.19
CA THR A 57 -8.34 2.06 -18.32
C THR A 57 -9.80 2.23 -17.91
N HIS A 58 -10.14 1.90 -16.66
CA HIS A 58 -11.49 2.04 -16.13
C HIS A 58 -11.70 3.42 -15.51
N GLU A 59 -12.92 3.95 -15.58
CA GLU A 59 -13.26 5.28 -15.03
C GLU A 59 -12.98 5.39 -13.52
N ASP A 60 -13.06 4.28 -12.80
CA ASP A 60 -12.79 4.18 -11.36
C ASP A 60 -11.41 3.59 -11.05
N SER A 61 -10.47 3.65 -12.00
CA SER A 61 -9.05 3.30 -11.76
C SER A 61 -8.31 4.36 -10.97
N VAL A 62 -8.79 5.61 -10.99
CA VAL A 62 -8.22 6.72 -10.23
C VAL A 62 -9.30 7.27 -9.32
N VAL A 63 -9.15 7.05 -8.02
CA VAL A 63 -10.18 7.41 -7.04
C VAL A 63 -9.60 8.30 -5.95
N PRO A 64 -10.34 9.34 -5.51
CA PRO A 64 -9.96 10.12 -4.36
C PRO A 64 -9.96 9.23 -3.11
N LEU A 65 -8.92 9.36 -2.30
CA LEU A 65 -8.81 8.69 -1.00
C LEU A 65 -8.66 9.76 0.08
N ASP A 66 -9.73 10.00 0.82
CA ASP A 66 -9.74 10.90 1.97
C ASP A 66 -10.03 10.10 3.24
N LEU A 67 -9.07 10.09 4.16
CA LEU A 67 -9.17 9.42 5.46
C LEU A 67 -9.09 10.45 6.61
N LYS A 68 -9.36 11.73 6.32
CA LYS A 68 -9.48 12.76 7.35
C LYS A 68 -10.75 12.51 8.19
N GLN A 69 -10.70 12.87 9.47
CA GLN A 69 -11.90 12.78 10.32
C GLN A 69 -13.04 13.63 9.74
N GLY A 70 -14.23 13.03 9.64
CA GLY A 70 -15.47 13.73 9.27
C GLY A 70 -15.72 13.91 7.76
N THR A 71 -14.90 13.33 6.88
CA THR A 71 -15.14 13.40 5.42
C THR A 71 -16.04 12.26 4.95
N SER A 72 -17.14 12.59 4.28
CA SER A 72 -17.96 11.60 3.55
C SER A 72 -17.28 11.24 2.24
N ASN A 73 -16.70 10.04 2.13
CA ASN A 73 -16.15 9.56 0.86
C ASN A 73 -17.28 9.44 -0.19
N PRO A 74 -17.12 9.98 -1.41
CA PRO A 74 -18.22 10.21 -2.34
C PRO A 74 -18.77 8.95 -3.04
N SER A 75 -18.14 7.77 -2.92
CA SER A 75 -18.63 6.55 -3.58
C SER A 75 -19.01 5.46 -2.58
N LYS A 76 -20.12 4.75 -2.83
CA LYS A 76 -20.60 3.64 -1.99
C LYS A 76 -19.57 2.49 -1.90
N LYS A 77 -18.75 2.24 -2.93
CA LYS A 77 -17.63 1.27 -2.85
C LYS A 77 -16.41 1.81 -2.10
N LEU A 78 -16.10 3.11 -2.23
CA LEU A 78 -15.24 3.83 -1.30
C LEU A 78 -15.89 4.03 0.08
N SER A 79 -17.03 3.43 0.40
CA SER A 79 -17.50 3.35 1.79
C SER A 79 -17.19 1.97 2.40
N GLU A 80 -17.06 0.93 1.57
CA GLU A 80 -16.60 -0.41 1.96
C GLU A 80 -15.07 -0.50 2.09
N PHE A 81 -14.33 0.20 1.21
CA PHE A 81 -12.86 0.25 1.27
C PHE A 81 -12.36 0.94 2.56
N PRO A 82 -12.92 2.09 2.99
CA PRO A 82 -12.66 2.66 4.29
C PRO A 82 -13.20 1.81 5.42
N LEU A 83 -14.18 0.94 5.26
CA LEU A 83 -14.58 0.03 6.35
C LEU A 83 -13.45 -0.98 6.66
N ILE A 84 -12.73 -1.44 5.63
CA ILE A 84 -11.54 -2.30 5.80
C ILE A 84 -10.36 -1.51 6.35
N ILE A 85 -10.18 -0.27 5.89
CA ILE A 85 -9.11 0.61 6.36
C ILE A 85 -9.40 1.10 7.79
N THR A 86 -10.58 1.65 8.09
CA THR A 86 -10.96 2.25 9.38
C THR A 86 -11.30 1.25 10.50
N SER A 87 -11.52 -0.03 10.18
CA SER A 87 -11.65 -1.06 11.22
C SER A 87 -10.28 -1.36 11.83
N THR A 88 -10.16 -1.20 13.13
CA THR A 88 -8.90 -1.35 13.89
C THR A 88 -8.14 -2.64 13.54
N CYS A 89 -6.92 -2.50 13.04
CA CYS A 89 -5.88 -3.55 12.96
C CYS A 89 -6.22 -4.83 12.19
N ARG A 90 -7.09 -4.79 11.17
CA ARG A 90 -7.29 -5.98 10.30
C ARG A 90 -6.22 -6.07 9.22
N THR A 91 -5.62 -7.25 9.08
CA THR A 91 -4.78 -7.58 7.94
C THR A 91 -5.67 -8.00 6.77
N PHE A 92 -5.36 -7.53 5.57
CA PHE A 92 -6.05 -7.89 4.33
C PHE A 92 -5.08 -7.88 3.15
N ALA A 93 -5.57 -8.30 1.99
CA ALA A 93 -4.93 -8.06 0.69
C ALA A 93 -5.97 -7.78 -0.39
N ALA A 94 -5.53 -7.19 -1.50
CA ALA A 94 -6.33 -6.96 -2.69
C ALA A 94 -6.04 -8.01 -3.77
N THR A 95 -7.00 -8.27 -4.65
CA THR A 95 -6.83 -9.18 -5.79
C THR A 95 -5.94 -8.60 -6.89
N ASP A 96 -5.84 -7.27 -6.94
CA ASP A 96 -5.19 -6.50 -7.98
C ASP A 96 -4.16 -5.52 -7.42
N ASP A 97 -3.20 -5.16 -8.28
CA ASP A 97 -2.17 -4.17 -7.96
C ASP A 97 -2.80 -2.79 -7.75
N ALA A 98 -2.31 -2.06 -6.76
CA ALA A 98 -2.72 -0.70 -6.48
C ALA A 98 -1.51 0.19 -6.19
N ALA A 99 -1.69 1.50 -6.31
CA ALA A 99 -0.74 2.48 -5.81
C ALA A 99 -1.47 3.60 -5.09
N ILE A 100 -0.85 4.16 -4.06
CA ILE A 100 -1.41 5.27 -3.28
C ILE A 100 -0.46 6.46 -3.38
N LEU A 101 -0.98 7.59 -3.84
CA LEU A 101 -0.32 8.89 -3.77
C LEU A 101 -0.88 9.67 -2.57
N LEU A 102 -0.01 10.16 -1.69
CA LEU A 102 -0.41 11.12 -0.67
C LEU A 102 -0.23 12.55 -1.18
N LYS A 103 -1.31 13.36 -1.17
CA LYS A 103 -1.26 14.79 -1.49
C LYS A 103 -1.08 15.65 -0.24
N SER A 104 -1.65 15.22 0.90
CA SER A 104 -1.51 15.90 2.19
C SER A 104 -1.49 14.90 3.35
N GLY A 105 -0.89 15.31 4.47
CA GLY A 105 -0.77 14.51 5.68
C GLY A 105 0.15 13.30 5.55
N ASN A 106 -0.09 12.28 6.37
CA ASN A 106 0.75 11.10 6.52
C ASN A 106 -0.10 9.85 6.71
N ILE A 107 0.51 8.71 6.41
CA ILE A 107 -0.08 7.39 6.64
C ILE A 107 0.97 6.44 7.23
N TYR A 108 0.51 5.59 8.15
CA TYR A 108 1.26 4.46 8.65
C TYR A 108 0.50 3.18 8.32
N PHE A 109 1.24 2.18 7.85
CA PHE A 109 0.70 0.85 7.64
C PHE A 109 1.79 -0.18 7.83
N ASP A 110 1.36 -1.38 8.16
CA ASP A 110 2.24 -2.50 8.32
C ASP A 110 2.18 -3.41 7.12
N VAL A 111 3.36 -3.91 6.77
CA VAL A 111 3.59 -4.86 5.70
C VAL A 111 4.27 -6.09 6.26
N GLU A 112 3.97 -7.24 5.67
CA GLU A 112 4.67 -8.48 5.97
C GLU A 112 5.97 -8.55 5.17
N ASP A 113 7.06 -8.87 5.86
CA ASP A 113 8.29 -9.38 5.24
C ASP A 113 8.19 -10.90 5.18
N VAL A 114 7.87 -11.42 3.99
CA VAL A 114 7.67 -12.86 3.80
C VAL A 114 8.98 -13.66 3.88
N ILE A 115 10.14 -12.99 3.76
CA ILE A 115 11.46 -13.59 3.81
C ILE A 115 11.87 -13.76 5.27
N SER A 116 11.97 -12.65 6.00
CA SER A 116 12.44 -12.66 7.40
C SER A 116 11.34 -12.97 8.42
N LYS A 117 10.10 -13.14 7.97
CA LYS A 117 8.88 -13.34 8.78
C LYS A 117 8.64 -12.23 9.80
N ASN A 118 9.24 -11.05 9.58
CA ASN A 118 8.99 -9.86 10.38
C ASN A 118 7.80 -9.07 9.83
N ARG A 119 7.29 -8.15 10.65
CA ARG A 119 6.36 -7.12 10.20
C ARG A 119 7.10 -5.79 10.17
N ILE A 120 6.89 -5.03 9.10
CA ILE A 120 7.54 -3.75 8.88
C ILE A 120 6.47 -2.66 8.92
N ARG A 121 6.66 -1.64 9.75
CA ARG A 121 5.86 -0.41 9.67
C ARG A 121 6.47 0.49 8.63
N VAL A 122 5.67 0.86 7.64
CA VAL A 122 6.00 1.87 6.63
C VAL A 122 5.24 3.14 6.98
N GLU A 123 5.95 4.25 6.93
CA GLU A 123 5.42 5.59 7.07
C GLU A 123 5.82 6.38 5.83
N PHE A 124 4.87 7.05 5.19
CA PHE A 124 5.23 8.03 4.17
C PHE A 124 4.27 9.21 4.13
N GLY A 125 4.81 10.34 3.66
CA GLY A 125 4.16 11.64 3.70
C GLY A 125 3.74 12.15 2.33
N PRO A 126 3.44 13.46 2.22
CA PRO A 126 2.96 14.06 0.99
C PRO A 126 3.96 13.91 -0.15
N ARG A 127 3.44 13.92 -1.37
CA ARG A 127 4.18 13.85 -2.64
C ARG A 127 4.98 12.57 -2.82
N HIS A 128 4.59 11.51 -2.12
CA HIS A 128 5.14 10.17 -2.33
C HIS A 128 4.04 9.26 -2.86
N ILE A 129 4.45 8.36 -3.74
CA ILE A 129 3.60 7.28 -4.25
C ILE A 129 4.19 5.95 -3.81
N TYR A 130 3.31 5.01 -3.47
CA TYR A 130 3.66 3.69 -2.98
C TYR A 130 2.84 2.62 -3.69
N HIS A 131 3.52 1.62 -4.25
CA HIS A 131 2.93 0.47 -4.93
C HIS A 131 2.62 -0.67 -3.94
N ILE A 132 1.45 -1.27 -4.10
CA ILE A 132 0.92 -2.38 -3.32
C ILE A 132 0.60 -3.51 -4.31
N PRO A 133 1.42 -4.57 -4.34
CA PRO A 133 1.13 -5.73 -5.18
C PRO A 133 -0.14 -6.46 -4.75
N ALA A 134 -0.85 -7.03 -5.72
CA ALA A 134 -1.89 -8.01 -5.49
C ALA A 134 -1.42 -9.12 -4.54
N GLY A 135 -2.27 -9.54 -3.61
CA GLY A 135 -1.95 -10.60 -2.64
C GLY A 135 -0.94 -10.23 -1.56
N ALA A 136 -0.34 -9.03 -1.57
CA ALA A 136 0.55 -8.58 -0.52
C ALA A 136 -0.25 -8.22 0.75
N LYS A 137 0.17 -8.73 1.91
CA LYS A 137 -0.46 -8.39 3.19
C LYS A 137 -0.25 -6.92 3.52
N LEU A 138 -1.34 -6.27 3.91
CA LEU A 138 -1.39 -4.90 4.39
C LEU A 138 -2.22 -4.83 5.66
N ARG A 139 -1.77 -4.06 6.64
CA ARG A 139 -2.54 -3.77 7.85
C ARG A 139 -2.42 -2.29 8.18
N PHE A 140 -3.53 -1.57 8.13
CA PHE A 140 -3.55 -0.20 8.63
C PHE A 140 -3.68 -0.19 10.15
N THR A 141 -2.87 0.62 10.81
CA THR A 141 -2.93 0.80 12.27
C THR A 141 -3.22 2.25 12.57
N PHE A 142 -4.46 2.53 12.97
CA PHE A 142 -4.90 3.84 13.47
C PHE A 142 -4.62 3.95 14.98
N SER A 143 -3.42 3.52 15.39
CA SER A 143 -3.08 3.37 16.82
C SER A 143 -2.99 4.70 17.58
N ASP A 144 -2.96 5.79 16.85
CA ASP A 144 -3.15 7.15 17.31
C ASP A 144 -4.00 7.87 16.25
N GLN A 145 -4.69 8.93 16.62
CA GLN A 145 -5.56 9.70 15.71
C GLN A 145 -4.75 10.51 14.66
N THR A 146 -3.58 10.02 14.23
CA THR A 146 -2.62 10.74 13.39
C THR A 146 -2.79 10.46 11.90
N THR A 147 -3.53 9.42 11.51
CA THR A 147 -3.86 9.22 10.08
C THR A 147 -4.79 10.35 9.63
N ASN A 148 -4.22 11.28 8.89
CA ASN A 148 -4.87 12.48 8.39
C ASN A 148 -4.46 12.68 6.93
N MET A 149 -4.75 11.68 6.09
CA MET A 149 -4.31 11.71 4.70
C MET A 149 -5.43 12.10 3.75
N ALA A 150 -5.05 12.83 2.70
CA ALA A 150 -5.86 12.95 1.49
C ALA A 150 -4.94 12.74 0.28
N GLY A 151 -5.45 12.01 -0.71
CA GLY A 151 -4.64 11.54 -1.82
C GLY A 151 -5.47 10.90 -2.94
N LEU A 152 -4.77 10.13 -3.78
CA LEU A 152 -5.37 9.33 -4.84
C LEU A 152 -4.96 7.87 -4.66
N ALA A 153 -5.89 6.96 -4.91
CA ALA A 153 -5.58 5.57 -5.17
C ALA A 153 -5.67 5.29 -6.67
N PHE A 154 -4.66 4.61 -7.18
CA PHE A 154 -4.59 4.08 -8.54
C PHE A 154 -4.80 2.58 -8.43
N ILE A 155 -5.86 2.06 -9.03
CA ILE A 155 -6.28 0.67 -8.89
C ILE A 155 -6.27 0.05 -10.27
N LYS A 156 -5.48 -1.01 -10.43
CA LYS A 156 -5.47 -1.77 -11.67
C LYS A 156 -6.88 -2.34 -11.92
N ASP A 157 -7.36 -2.17 -13.14
CA ASP A 157 -8.67 -2.65 -13.60
C ASP A 157 -9.88 -2.04 -12.86
N GLY A 158 -9.68 -0.97 -12.07
CA GLY A 158 -10.75 -0.19 -11.46
C GLY A 158 -11.25 -0.68 -10.10
N LEU A 159 -11.69 0.25 -9.25
CA LEU A 159 -12.21 -0.02 -7.90
C LEU A 159 -13.41 -0.99 -7.91
N THR A 160 -14.20 -1.00 -8.97
CA THR A 160 -15.38 -1.86 -9.07
C THR A 160 -15.01 -3.33 -9.19
N ASN A 161 -13.84 -3.65 -9.73
CA ASN A 161 -13.41 -5.01 -10.02
C ASN A 161 -12.45 -5.56 -8.97
N VAL A 162 -11.80 -4.70 -8.18
CA VAL A 162 -10.88 -5.15 -7.13
C VAL A 162 -11.65 -5.87 -6.01
N GLY A 163 -11.23 -7.11 -5.73
CA GLY A 163 -11.62 -7.86 -4.55
C GLY A 163 -10.71 -7.53 -3.37
N VAL A 164 -11.27 -7.53 -2.17
CA VAL A 164 -10.51 -7.44 -0.91
C VAL A 164 -10.87 -8.62 -0.03
N PHE A 165 -9.86 -9.29 0.51
CA PHE A 165 -10.03 -10.48 1.33
C PHE A 165 -9.28 -10.36 2.65
N GLU A 166 -9.90 -10.87 3.72
CA GLU A 166 -9.39 -10.80 5.09
C GLU A 166 -8.32 -11.85 5.36
N GLU A 167 -7.56 -11.67 6.44
CA GLU A 167 -6.46 -12.55 6.84
C GLU A 167 -6.78 -14.04 6.80
N LYS A 168 -7.96 -14.43 7.28
CA LYS A 168 -8.44 -15.83 7.34
C LYS A 168 -8.55 -16.50 5.96
N ASP A 169 -8.76 -15.71 4.91
CA ASP A 169 -8.97 -16.19 3.54
C ASP A 169 -7.71 -16.01 2.68
N LEU A 170 -6.68 -15.33 3.19
CA LEU A 170 -5.47 -14.97 2.43
C LEU A 170 -4.65 -16.17 1.99
N ASP A 171 -4.39 -17.12 2.90
CA ASP A 171 -3.35 -18.13 2.69
C ASP A 171 -3.73 -19.14 1.59
N ASN A 172 -5.02 -19.22 1.23
CA ASN A 172 -5.53 -20.08 0.15
C ASN A 172 -5.91 -19.29 -1.12
N HIS A 173 -5.72 -17.97 -1.15
CA HIS A 173 -6.14 -17.14 -2.27
C HIS A 173 -5.11 -17.15 -3.39
N THR A 174 -5.56 -17.28 -4.64
CA THR A 174 -4.69 -17.36 -5.83
C THR A 174 -3.77 -16.14 -6.00
N SER A 175 -4.28 -14.93 -5.78
CA SER A 175 -3.46 -13.70 -5.78
C SER A 175 -2.32 -13.75 -4.75
N ARG A 176 -2.56 -14.34 -3.57
CA ARG A 176 -1.53 -14.50 -2.54
C ARG A 176 -0.48 -15.53 -2.95
N GLU A 177 -0.90 -16.66 -3.50
CA GLU A 177 0.05 -17.65 -4.04
C GLU A 177 0.92 -17.03 -5.15
N ALA A 178 0.32 -16.29 -6.07
CA ALA A 178 1.03 -15.62 -7.16
C ALA A 178 2.05 -14.60 -6.61
N TYR A 179 1.67 -13.81 -5.60
CA TYR A 179 2.57 -12.90 -4.91
C TYR A 179 3.79 -13.64 -4.33
N LEU A 180 3.55 -14.69 -3.54
CA LEU A 180 4.64 -15.46 -2.90
C LEU A 180 5.59 -16.08 -3.92
N ARG A 181 5.07 -16.67 -5.01
CA ARG A 181 5.90 -17.23 -6.10
C ARG A 181 6.75 -16.16 -6.77
N ASN A 182 6.23 -14.94 -6.94
CA ASN A 182 6.99 -13.84 -7.52
C ASN A 182 8.14 -13.39 -6.60
N ILE A 183 7.91 -13.34 -5.28
CA ILE A 183 8.97 -13.00 -4.31
C ILE A 183 10.06 -14.08 -4.30
N GLU A 184 9.70 -15.36 -4.26
CA GLU A 184 10.66 -16.46 -4.32
C GLU A 184 11.51 -16.42 -5.60
N LYS A 185 10.89 -16.09 -6.74
CA LYS A 185 11.61 -15.94 -8.00
C LYS A 185 12.60 -14.78 -7.93
N PHE A 186 12.20 -13.65 -7.35
CA PHE A 186 13.05 -12.48 -7.19
C PHE A 186 14.26 -12.76 -6.29
N GLU A 187 14.07 -13.44 -5.16
CA GLU A 187 15.18 -13.89 -4.30
C GLU A 187 16.18 -14.75 -5.06
N ARG A 188 15.71 -15.74 -5.84
CA ARG A 188 16.61 -16.63 -6.59
C ARG A 188 17.43 -15.88 -7.63
N MET A 189 16.90 -14.81 -8.21
CA MET A 189 17.60 -13.98 -9.19
C MET A 189 18.67 -13.09 -8.59
N ILE A 190 18.58 -12.72 -7.31
CA ILE A 190 19.60 -11.89 -6.63
C ILE A 190 20.78 -12.74 -6.13
N VAL A 191 20.53 -14.03 -5.85
CA VAL A 191 21.53 -14.94 -5.26
C VAL A 191 22.44 -15.60 -6.31
N HIS A 192 22.21 -15.38 -7.62
CA HIS A 192 23.02 -15.92 -8.73
C HIS A 192 23.58 -14.80 -9.60
#